data_AF-A0A3A8JIT0-F1
#
_entry.id   AF-A0A3A8JIT0-F1
#
_cell.length_a   1.000
_cell.length_b   1.000
_cell.length_c   1.000
_cell.angle_alpha   90.00
_cell.angle_beta   90.00
_cell.angle_gamma   90.00
#
_symmetry.space_group_name_H-M   'P 1'
#
loop_
_entity.id
_entity.type
_entity.pdbx_description
1 polymer ?
#
loop_
_entity_poly.entity_id
_entity_poly.type
_entity_poly.pdbx_seq_one_letter_code
_entity_poly.pdbx_strand_id
1 'polypeptide(L)'
;MPAEVLVMCSACGRPQSAARRRCAFCNAELPEAPLPAVSPAAPTPTPRVSPLALDLGNRRALAVNDEQLSFQGRPGGGPALDVPWSRVKRLEWRTRPYFEALGLLAFTALGFWAPAQAVRFMAFAAGVIGLLLAVLYRHHGLTVELEDGTRMQWPLGMAIRGSAREARLTAARAVLVDAGRARGIPLGGSGA
;
A
#
# COMPACT_ATOMS: atom_id res chain seq x y z
N MET A 1 -9.87 10.53 13.94
CA MET A 1 -10.88 11.02 12.97
C MET A 1 -11.79 11.99 13.72
N PRO A 2 -12.00 13.24 13.27
CA PRO A 2 -12.91 14.13 13.96
C PRO A 2 -14.33 13.55 13.90
N ALA A 3 -15.06 13.59 15.01
CA ALA A 3 -16.45 13.16 15.05
C ALA A 3 -17.28 14.10 14.17
N GLU A 4 -17.85 13.57 13.08
CA GLU A 4 -18.71 14.35 12.19
C GLU A 4 -20.08 14.52 12.85
N VAL A 5 -20.39 15.74 13.28
CA VAL A 5 -21.68 16.07 13.89
C VAL A 5 -22.72 16.23 12.77
N LEU A 6 -23.76 15.40 12.82
CA LEU A 6 -24.89 15.45 11.89
C LEU A 6 -26.06 16.21 12.53
N VAL A 7 -26.75 16.99 11.72
CA VAL A 7 -27.95 17.76 12.09
C VAL A 7 -29.13 17.28 11.24
N MET A 8 -30.31 17.19 11.85
CA MET A 8 -31.54 16.88 11.11
C MET A 8 -32.06 18.12 10.40
N CYS A 9 -32.34 17.99 9.09
CA CYS A 9 -33.08 19.03 8.38
C CYS A 9 -34.56 18.99 8.81
N SER A 10 -35.07 20.08 9.38
CA SER A 10 -36.46 20.21 9.84
C SER A 10 -37.48 20.17 8.70
N ALA A 11 -37.09 20.50 7.46
CA ALA A 11 -38.00 20.54 6.32
C ALA A 11 -38.19 19.17 5.65
N CYS A 12 -37.13 18.36 5.53
CA CYS A 12 -37.19 17.08 4.81
C CYS A 12 -36.82 15.86 5.67
N GLY A 13 -36.51 16.04 6.95
CA GLY A 13 -36.23 14.97 7.90
C GLY A 13 -34.93 14.19 7.65
N ARG A 14 -34.01 14.72 6.83
CA ARG A 14 -32.78 14.00 6.44
C ARG A 14 -31.54 14.46 7.22
N PRO A 15 -30.59 13.54 7.51
CA PRO A 15 -29.32 13.89 8.16
C PRO A 15 -28.42 14.68 7.21
N GLN A 16 -27.88 15.79 7.71
CA GLN A 16 -26.95 16.67 7.02
C GLN A 16 -25.72 16.91 7.89
N SER A 17 -24.56 17.13 7.26
CA SER A 17 -23.35 17.57 7.97
C SER A 17 -23.57 18.96 8.59
N ALA A 18 -23.21 19.15 9.87
CA ALA A 18 -23.28 20.45 10.56
C ALA A 18 -22.39 21.54 9.92
N ALA A 19 -21.45 21.16 9.05
CA ALA A 19 -20.59 22.09 8.32
C ALA A 19 -21.31 22.87 7.20
N ARG A 20 -22.54 22.50 6.82
CA ARG A 20 -23.29 23.13 5.72
C ARG A 20 -24.42 24.02 6.27
N ARG A 21 -24.56 25.23 5.70
CA ARG A 21 -25.66 26.16 6.02
C ARG A 21 -27.01 25.79 5.39
N ARG A 22 -27.01 24.96 4.33
CA ARG A 22 -28.23 24.55 3.60
C ARG A 22 -28.29 23.05 3.36
N CYS A 23 -29.49 22.49 3.39
CA CYS A 23 -29.75 21.08 3.15
C CYS A 23 -29.39 20.71 1.71
N ALA A 24 -28.60 19.64 1.53
CA ALA A 24 -28.19 19.20 0.20
C ALA A 24 -29.34 18.64 -0.68
N PHE A 25 -30.50 18.35 -0.08
CA PHE A 25 -31.64 17.74 -0.79
C PHE A 25 -32.76 18.74 -1.10
N CYS A 26 -33.18 19.53 -0.12
CA CYS A 26 -34.31 20.47 -0.28
C CYS A 26 -33.89 21.94 -0.28
N ASN A 27 -32.60 22.23 -0.11
CA ASN A 27 -32.03 23.57 -0.07
C ASN A 27 -32.57 24.50 1.04
N ALA A 28 -33.29 23.96 2.02
CA ALA A 28 -33.74 24.69 3.21
C ALA A 28 -32.55 25.06 4.12
N GLU A 29 -32.67 26.16 4.85
CA GLU A 29 -31.66 26.60 5.83
C GLU A 29 -31.60 25.64 7.02
N LEU A 30 -30.39 25.26 7.40
CA LEU A 30 -30.13 24.35 8.52
C LEU A 30 -29.93 25.14 9.82
N PRO A 31 -30.39 24.62 10.98
CA PRO A 31 -30.15 25.25 12.27
C PRO A 31 -28.65 25.25 12.59
N GLU A 32 -28.17 26.38 13.14
CA GLU A 32 -26.77 26.58 13.48
C GLU A 32 -26.42 25.74 14.73
N ALA A 33 -25.64 24.68 14.52
CA ALA A 33 -25.21 23.82 15.62
C ALA A 33 -24.09 24.50 16.43
N PRO A 34 -24.11 24.45 17.78
CA PRO A 34 -23.00 24.94 18.58
C PRO A 34 -21.74 24.12 18.27
N LEU A 35 -20.75 24.79 17.66
CA LEU A 35 -19.45 24.21 17.35
C LEU A 35 -18.70 23.92 18.66
N PRO A 36 -18.08 22.74 18.85
CA PRO A 36 -17.18 22.52 19.97
C PRO A 36 -15.99 23.50 19.89
N ALA A 37 -15.60 24.03 21.04
CA ALA A 37 -14.55 25.04 21.18
C ALA A 37 -13.25 24.61 20.47
N VAL A 38 -12.72 25.51 19.64
CA VAL A 38 -11.39 25.41 19.04
C VAL A 38 -10.37 25.29 20.16
N SER A 39 -9.68 24.15 20.24
CA SER A 39 -8.54 23.97 21.15
C SER A 39 -7.41 24.95 20.78
N PRO A 40 -6.71 25.53 21.76
CA PRO A 40 -5.72 26.56 21.50
C PRO A 40 -4.51 26.00 20.72
N ALA A 41 -4.15 26.75 19.69
CA ALA A 41 -2.89 26.78 18.95
C ALA A 41 -1.89 25.64 19.23
N ALA A 42 -1.90 24.63 18.37
CA ALA A 42 -0.70 23.85 18.11
C ALA A 42 0.36 24.77 17.47
N PRO A 43 1.65 24.63 17.83
CA PRO A 43 2.71 25.48 17.32
C PRO A 43 2.77 25.43 15.79
N THR A 44 3.10 26.58 15.21
CA THR A 44 3.24 26.90 13.79
C THR A 44 3.80 25.73 12.96
N PRO A 45 3.18 25.35 11.83
CA PRO A 45 3.77 24.38 10.92
C PRO A 45 5.03 25.02 10.31
N THR A 46 6.18 24.45 10.65
CA THR A 46 7.39 24.55 9.83
C THR A 46 7.05 24.22 8.38
N PRO A 47 7.77 24.78 7.39
CA PRO A 47 7.49 24.56 5.98
C PRO A 47 7.66 23.06 5.68
N ARG A 48 6.55 22.31 5.74
CA ARG A 48 6.53 20.88 5.49
C ARG A 48 6.87 20.69 4.03
N VAL A 49 8.04 20.12 3.77
CA VAL A 49 8.38 19.53 2.48
C VAL A 49 7.20 18.63 2.09
N SER A 50 6.61 18.91 0.92
CA SER A 50 5.50 18.11 0.40
C SER A 50 5.90 16.63 0.46
N PRO A 51 5.10 15.75 1.08
CA PRO A 51 5.43 14.34 1.20
C PRO A 51 5.68 13.78 -0.20
N LEU A 52 6.85 13.18 -0.41
CA LEU A 52 7.18 12.55 -1.67
C LEU A 52 6.38 11.26 -1.76
N ALA A 53 5.23 11.33 -2.41
CA ALA A 53 4.35 10.20 -2.65
C ALA A 53 4.86 9.37 -3.84
N LEU A 54 5.25 8.13 -3.58
CA LEU A 54 5.72 7.16 -4.54
C LEU A 54 4.57 6.20 -4.90
N ASP A 55 4.13 6.23 -6.15
CA ASP A 55 3.15 5.27 -6.68
C ASP A 55 3.82 3.91 -6.93
N LEU A 56 3.37 2.88 -6.20
CA LEU A 56 3.85 1.51 -6.33
C LEU A 56 3.06 0.70 -7.38
N GLY A 57 2.08 1.33 -8.02
CA GLY A 57 1.09 0.70 -8.89
C GLY A 57 0.01 -0.04 -8.10
N ASN A 58 -1.02 -0.50 -8.81
CA ASN A 58 -2.17 -1.19 -8.23
C ASN A 58 -2.86 -0.42 -7.08
N ARG A 59 -2.84 0.91 -7.16
CA ARG A 59 -3.41 1.84 -6.16
C ARG A 59 -2.77 1.68 -4.77
N ARG A 60 -1.49 1.30 -4.73
CA ARG A 60 -0.66 1.28 -3.52
C ARG A 60 0.29 2.47 -3.57
N ALA A 61 0.51 3.10 -2.43
CA ALA A 61 1.40 4.23 -2.34
C ALA A 61 2.33 4.09 -1.13
N LEU A 62 3.53 4.62 -1.28
CA LEU A 62 4.48 4.81 -0.20
C LEU A 62 4.76 6.30 -0.14
N ALA A 63 4.53 6.97 0.98
CA ALA A 63 4.93 8.36 1.13
C ALA A 63 6.14 8.44 2.07
N VAL A 64 7.12 9.21 1.64
CA VAL A 64 8.29 9.56 2.45
C VAL A 64 8.20 11.04 2.74
N ASN A 65 8.18 11.40 4.02
CA ASN A 65 8.34 12.78 4.44
C ASN A 65 9.47 12.90 5.47
N ASP A 66 9.66 14.09 6.03
CA ASP A 66 10.78 14.33 6.92
C ASP A 66 10.70 13.59 8.25
N GLU A 67 9.48 13.38 8.75
CA GLU A 67 9.19 12.88 10.10
C GLU A 67 8.80 11.39 10.13
N GLN A 68 8.20 10.89 9.05
CA GLN A 68 7.58 9.57 8.97
C GLN A 68 7.66 8.94 7.58
N LEU A 69 7.56 7.62 7.60
CA LEU A 69 7.35 6.74 6.48
C LEU A 69 5.90 6.24 6.53
N SER A 70 5.13 6.45 5.47
CA SER A 70 3.75 6.00 5.39
C SER A 70 3.53 5.01 4.26
N PHE A 71 2.73 3.98 4.54
CA PHE A 71 2.34 2.98 3.56
C PHE A 71 0.83 2.90 3.43
N GLN A 72 0.35 3.07 2.20
CA GLN A 72 -1.04 2.85 1.85
C GLN A 72 -1.16 1.56 1.03
N GLY A 73 -1.83 0.57 1.63
CA GLY A 73 -2.19 -0.68 0.98
C GLY A 73 -3.25 -0.49 -0.13
N ARG A 74 -3.81 -1.60 -0.60
CA ARG A 74 -4.88 -1.55 -1.62
C ARG A 74 -6.12 -0.83 -1.06
N PRO A 75 -6.87 -0.07 -1.88
CA PRO A 75 -8.13 0.53 -1.44
C PRO A 75 -9.07 -0.54 -0.86
N GLY A 76 -9.63 -0.26 0.31
CA GLY A 76 -10.45 -1.20 1.09
C GLY A 76 -9.67 -2.08 2.08
N GLY A 77 -8.33 -2.00 2.10
CA GLY A 77 -7.46 -2.80 2.99
C GLY A 77 -7.15 -2.19 4.36
N GLY A 78 -7.79 -1.07 4.72
CA GLY A 78 -7.56 -0.35 5.98
C GLY A 78 -6.89 1.03 5.81
N PRO A 79 -6.67 1.74 6.94
CA PRO A 79 -6.01 3.04 6.94
C PRO A 79 -4.53 2.94 6.54
N ALA A 80 -3.91 4.08 6.21
CA ALA A 80 -2.47 4.15 5.99
C ALA A 80 -1.72 3.80 7.28
N LEU A 81 -0.61 3.10 7.14
CA LEU A 81 0.29 2.75 8.23
C LEU A 81 1.41 3.78 8.27
N ASP A 82 1.43 4.60 9.32
CA ASP A 82 2.41 5.65 9.53
C ASP A 82 3.44 5.23 10.58
N VAL A 83 4.72 5.33 10.25
CA VAL A 83 5.84 5.00 11.14
C VAL A 83 6.80 6.18 11.18
N PRO A 84 7.05 6.82 12.33
CA PRO A 84 8.00 7.91 12.40
C PRO A 84 9.41 7.38 12.21
N TRP A 85 10.24 8.14 11.49
CA TRP A 85 11.63 7.80 11.20
C TRP A 85 12.44 7.58 12.47
N SER A 86 12.14 8.31 13.55
CA SER A 86 12.79 8.16 14.86
C SER A 86 12.62 6.77 15.48
N ARG A 87 11.59 6.01 15.09
CA ARG A 87 11.38 4.65 15.56
C ARG A 87 11.92 3.59 14.60
N VAL A 88 12.41 3.97 13.42
CA VAL A 88 12.89 3.03 12.41
C VAL A 88 14.35 2.72 12.66
N LYS A 89 14.63 1.47 13.02
CA LYS A 89 16.00 0.97 13.22
C LYS A 89 16.63 0.50 11.91
N ARG A 90 15.85 -0.21 11.09
CA ARG A 90 16.33 -0.81 9.84
C ARG A 90 15.19 -0.98 8.85
N LEU A 91 15.51 -0.85 7.58
CA LEU A 91 14.61 -1.18 6.48
C LEU A 91 15.15 -2.39 5.72
N GLU A 92 14.27 -3.28 5.26
CA GLU A 92 14.65 -4.42 4.44
C GLU A 92 13.74 -4.54 3.21
N TRP A 93 14.30 -4.36 2.02
CA TRP A 93 13.58 -4.56 0.77
C TRP A 93 13.72 -5.99 0.28
N ARG A 94 12.62 -6.74 0.29
CA ARG A 94 12.60 -8.14 -0.14
C ARG A 94 12.02 -8.28 -1.53
N THR A 95 12.75 -9.00 -2.39
CA THR A 95 12.28 -9.44 -3.71
C THR A 95 12.38 -10.95 -3.78
N ARG A 96 11.26 -11.63 -4.08
CA ARG A 96 11.22 -13.09 -4.24
C ARG A 96 10.50 -13.50 -5.52
N PRO A 97 10.93 -14.55 -6.23
CA PRO A 97 10.18 -15.14 -7.34
C PRO A 97 8.78 -15.62 -6.91
N TYR A 98 7.85 -15.73 -7.86
CA TYR A 98 6.51 -16.26 -7.61
C TYR A 98 6.51 -17.80 -7.60
N PHE A 99 7.08 -18.38 -6.54
CA PHE A 99 7.22 -19.84 -6.40
C PHE A 99 5.89 -20.57 -6.27
N GLU A 100 4.83 -19.88 -5.86
CA GLU A 100 3.48 -20.46 -5.79
C GLU A 100 3.02 -20.98 -7.17
N ALA A 101 3.53 -20.40 -8.28
CA ALA A 101 3.26 -20.91 -9.63
C ALA A 101 3.91 -22.27 -9.93
N LEU A 102 4.94 -22.68 -9.19
CA LEU A 102 5.55 -24.00 -9.34
C LEU A 102 4.60 -25.14 -8.92
N GLY A 103 3.51 -24.84 -8.21
CA GLY A 103 2.44 -25.80 -7.96
C GLY A 103 1.86 -26.40 -9.26
N LEU A 104 1.91 -25.66 -10.38
CA LEU A 104 1.48 -26.18 -11.68
C LEU A 104 2.34 -27.35 -12.19
N LEU A 105 3.58 -27.51 -11.71
CA LEU A 105 4.42 -28.67 -12.03
C LEU A 105 3.83 -29.97 -11.51
N ALA A 106 3.10 -29.94 -10.39
CA ALA A 106 2.39 -31.12 -9.90
C ALA A 106 1.32 -31.59 -10.90
N PHE A 107 0.63 -30.64 -11.54
CA PHE A 107 -0.34 -30.97 -12.60
C PHE A 107 0.33 -31.55 -13.84
N THR A 108 1.52 -31.04 -14.21
CA THR A 108 2.33 -31.63 -15.27
C THR A 108 2.74 -33.06 -14.97
N ALA A 109 3.18 -33.33 -13.74
CA ALA A 109 3.55 -34.67 -13.31
C ALA A 109 2.36 -35.65 -13.37
N LEU A 110 1.18 -35.23 -12.89
CA LEU A 110 -0.05 -36.02 -12.98
C LEU A 110 -0.48 -36.25 -14.44
N GLY A 111 -0.33 -35.23 -15.28
CA GLY A 111 -0.66 -35.29 -16.70
C GLY A 111 0.12 -36.36 -17.47
N PHE A 112 1.33 -36.72 -17.02
CA PHE A 112 2.12 -37.79 -17.66
C PHE A 112 1.41 -39.15 -17.63
N TRP A 113 0.58 -39.38 -16.62
CA TRP A 113 -0.21 -40.60 -16.43
C TRP A 113 -1.60 -40.51 -17.05
N ALA A 114 -1.96 -39.37 -17.67
CA ALA A 114 -3.28 -39.20 -18.27
C ALA A 114 -3.43 -40.09 -19.52
N PRO A 115 -4.59 -40.75 -19.71
CA PRO A 115 -4.83 -41.60 -20.88
C PRO A 115 -5.07 -40.79 -22.16
N ALA A 116 -5.67 -39.59 -22.04
CA ALA A 116 -5.98 -38.74 -23.17
C ALA A 116 -4.80 -37.83 -23.57
N GLN A 117 -4.42 -37.84 -24.85
CA GLN A 117 -3.32 -37.04 -25.37
C GLN A 117 -3.55 -35.53 -25.19
N ALA A 118 -4.78 -35.05 -25.34
CA ALA A 118 -5.14 -33.65 -25.09
C ALA A 118 -4.83 -33.22 -23.64
N VAL A 119 -5.08 -34.10 -22.66
CA VAL A 119 -4.83 -33.83 -21.24
C VAL A 119 -3.32 -33.75 -20.96
N ARG A 120 -2.51 -34.61 -21.61
CA ARG A 120 -1.05 -34.55 -21.52
C ARG A 120 -0.51 -33.19 -22.01
N PHE A 121 -1.00 -32.71 -23.16
CA PHE A 121 -0.59 -31.42 -23.70
C PHE A 121 -1.00 -30.25 -22.79
N MET A 122 -2.24 -30.25 -22.29
CA MET A 122 -2.71 -29.23 -21.35
C MET A 122 -1.88 -29.22 -20.06
N ALA A 123 -1.52 -30.40 -19.55
CA ALA A 123 -0.70 -30.52 -18.35
C ALA A 123 0.74 -30.05 -18.56
N PHE A 124 1.34 -30.33 -19.72
CA PHE A 124 2.64 -29.78 -20.10
C PHE A 124 2.58 -28.25 -20.23
N ALA A 125 1.57 -27.72 -20.91
CA ALA A 125 1.37 -26.28 -21.05
C ALA A 125 1.25 -25.59 -19.68
N ALA A 126 0.52 -26.19 -18.73
CA ALA A 126 0.42 -25.67 -17.37
C ALA A 126 1.78 -25.58 -16.67
N GLY A 127 2.66 -26.58 -16.84
CA GLY A 127 4.00 -26.58 -16.27
C GLY A 127 4.89 -25.48 -16.87
N VAL A 128 4.86 -25.33 -18.19
CA VAL A 128 5.57 -24.24 -18.89
C VAL A 128 5.09 -22.88 -18.41
N ILE A 129 3.76 -22.69 -18.29
CA ILE A 129 3.17 -21.46 -17.76
C ILE A 129 3.64 -21.22 -16.31
N GLY A 130 3.64 -22.26 -15.46
CA GLY A 130 4.11 -22.14 -14.08
C GLY A 130 5.56 -21.71 -13.96
N LEU A 131 6.45 -22.28 -14.79
CA LEU A 131 7.86 -21.89 -14.85
C LEU A 131 8.01 -20.44 -15.34
N LEU A 132 7.31 -20.06 -16.40
CA LEU A 132 7.32 -18.69 -16.91
C LEU A 132 6.84 -17.70 -15.86
N LEU A 133 5.76 -18.00 -15.15
CA LEU A 133 5.25 -17.16 -14.07
C LEU A 133 6.27 -17.02 -12.94
N ALA A 134 6.90 -18.12 -12.50
CA ALA A 134 7.90 -18.07 -11.43
C ALA A 134 9.13 -17.22 -11.81
N VAL A 135 9.55 -17.26 -13.08
CA VAL A 135 10.70 -16.50 -13.58
C VAL A 135 10.37 -15.02 -13.82
N LEU A 136 9.18 -14.74 -14.37
CA LEU A 136 8.79 -13.40 -14.80
C LEU A 136 8.16 -12.58 -13.69
N TYR A 137 7.37 -13.19 -12.80
CA TYR A 137 6.71 -12.47 -11.71
C TYR A 137 7.55 -12.49 -10.46
N ARG A 138 7.71 -11.30 -9.86
CA ARG A 138 8.41 -11.10 -8.60
C ARG A 138 7.49 -10.43 -7.59
N HIS A 139 7.52 -10.94 -6.37
CA HIS A 139 6.95 -10.28 -5.20
C HIS A 139 7.92 -9.26 -4.65
N HIS A 140 7.39 -8.11 -4.28
CA HIS A 140 8.10 -7.04 -3.61
C HIS A 140 7.46 -6.77 -2.25
N GLY A 141 8.28 -6.70 -1.22
CA GLY A 141 7.88 -6.38 0.15
C GLY A 141 8.90 -5.47 0.81
N LEU A 142 8.43 -4.62 1.71
CA LEU A 142 9.27 -3.83 2.59
C LEU A 142 9.06 -4.30 4.03
N THR A 143 10.12 -4.63 4.73
CA THR A 143 10.08 -4.88 6.17
C THR A 143 10.67 -3.68 6.89
N VAL A 144 9.89 -3.10 7.81
CA VAL A 144 10.31 -2.00 8.66
C VAL A 144 10.56 -2.59 10.04
N GLU A 145 11.81 -2.59 10.47
CA GLU A 145 12.21 -3.01 11.81
C GLU A 145 12.33 -1.77 12.70
N LEU A 146 11.59 -1.78 13.79
CA LEU A 146 11.49 -0.70 14.75
C LEU A 146 12.53 -0.86 15.87
N GLU A 147 12.77 0.20 16.63
CA GLU A 147 13.72 0.20 17.77
C GLU A 147 13.34 -0.81 18.87
N ASP A 148 12.04 -1.04 19.07
CA ASP A 148 11.47 -2.01 20.03
C ASP A 148 11.60 -3.48 19.55
N GLY A 149 12.17 -3.70 18.36
CA GLY A 149 12.30 -5.01 17.74
C GLY A 149 11.05 -5.46 16.95
N THR A 150 9.99 -4.66 16.93
CA THR A 150 8.79 -4.95 16.13
C THR A 150 9.13 -4.92 14.64
N ARG A 151 8.69 -5.94 13.90
CA ARG A 151 8.88 -6.03 12.44
C ARG A 151 7.55 -5.90 11.73
N MET A 152 7.38 -4.80 11.00
CA MET A 152 6.20 -4.56 10.18
C MET A 152 6.48 -4.97 8.73
N GLN A 153 5.68 -5.88 8.19
CA GLN A 153 5.80 -6.31 6.80
C GLN A 153 4.76 -5.59 5.92
N TRP A 154 5.25 -4.79 4.98
CA TRP A 154 4.42 -4.06 4.02
C TRP A 154 4.48 -4.74 2.64
N PRO A 155 3.37 -5.35 2.19
CA PRO A 155 3.33 -5.98 0.88
C PRO A 155 3.21 -4.92 -0.21
N LEU A 156 4.28 -4.70 -0.98
CA LEU A 156 4.28 -3.74 -2.09
C LEU A 156 3.58 -4.31 -3.34
N GLY A 157 3.49 -5.64 -3.42
CA GLY A 157 2.74 -6.39 -4.42
C GLY A 157 3.63 -7.16 -5.38
N MET A 158 3.12 -7.47 -6.57
CA MET A 158 3.83 -8.24 -7.60
C MET A 158 4.10 -7.40 -8.84
N ALA A 159 5.25 -7.55 -9.46
CA ALA A 159 5.53 -6.95 -10.76
C ALA A 159 6.10 -8.00 -11.73
N ILE A 160 5.82 -7.80 -13.01
CA ILE A 160 6.45 -8.56 -14.09
C ILE A 160 7.79 -7.91 -14.37
N ARG A 161 8.82 -8.72 -14.57
CA ARG A 161 10.14 -8.26 -14.97
C ARG A 161 10.07 -7.46 -16.28
N GLY A 162 10.71 -6.30 -16.32
CA GLY A 162 10.69 -5.35 -17.43
C GLY A 162 9.44 -4.48 -17.52
N SER A 163 8.45 -4.65 -16.63
CA SER A 163 7.22 -3.84 -16.67
C SER A 163 7.45 -2.41 -16.14
N ALA A 164 6.62 -1.47 -16.59
CA ALA A 164 6.58 -0.11 -16.04
C ALA A 164 6.38 -0.10 -14.51
N ARG A 165 5.71 -1.12 -13.97
CA ARG A 165 5.52 -1.27 -12.53
C ARG A 165 6.81 -1.65 -11.80
N GLU A 166 7.62 -2.55 -12.37
CA GLU A 166 8.93 -2.87 -11.79
C GLU A 166 9.84 -1.63 -11.79
N ALA A 167 9.79 -0.82 -12.85
CA ALA A 167 10.51 0.46 -12.89
C ALA A 167 10.09 1.41 -11.76
N ARG A 168 8.78 1.54 -11.50
CA ARG A 168 8.26 2.34 -10.37
C ARG A 168 8.72 1.81 -9.01
N LEU A 169 8.69 0.49 -8.81
CA LEU A 169 9.16 -0.13 -7.57
C LEU A 169 10.67 0.06 -7.37
N THR A 170 11.45 -0.02 -8.45
CA THR A 170 12.90 0.23 -8.42
C THR A 170 13.21 1.70 -8.10
N ALA A 171 12.47 2.64 -8.70
CA ALA A 171 12.58 4.05 -8.38
C ALA A 171 12.20 4.34 -6.91
N ALA A 172 11.12 3.75 -6.42
CA ALA A 172 10.72 3.87 -5.02
C ALA A 172 11.78 3.32 -4.05
N ARG A 173 12.43 2.20 -4.41
CA ARG A 173 13.56 1.65 -3.66
C ARG A 173 14.74 2.63 -3.62
N ALA A 174 15.11 3.23 -4.75
CA ALA A 174 16.20 4.22 -4.80
C ALA A 174 15.93 5.42 -3.88
N VAL A 175 14.71 5.97 -3.95
CA VAL A 175 14.28 7.06 -3.06
C VAL A 175 14.33 6.67 -1.59
N LEU A 176 13.93 5.44 -1.25
CA LEU A 176 14.05 4.91 0.11
C LEU A 176 15.49 4.73 0.58
N VAL A 177 16.40 4.29 -0.30
CA VAL A 177 17.83 4.20 0.01
C VAL A 177 18.36 5.58 0.38
N ASP A 178 18.04 6.60 -0.41
CA ASP A 178 18.54 7.95 -0.19
C ASP A 178 17.92 8.57 1.07
N ALA A 179 16.61 8.39 1.28
CA ALA A 179 15.92 8.85 2.48
C ALA A 179 16.44 8.17 3.76
N GLY A 180 16.72 6.87 3.70
CA GLY A 180 17.32 6.11 4.81
C GLY A 180 18.75 6.53 5.09
N ARG A 181 19.58 6.69 4.04
CA ARG A 181 20.98 7.15 4.16
C ARG A 181 21.07 8.52 4.82
N ALA A 182 20.21 9.47 4.42
CA ALA A 182 20.14 10.80 5.03
C ALA A 182 19.84 10.78 6.54
N ARG A 183 19.28 9.67 7.05
CA ARG A 183 18.87 9.48 8.45
C ARG A 183 19.72 8.45 9.20
N GLY A 184 20.77 7.92 8.57
CA GLY A 184 21.60 6.86 9.15
C GLY A 184 20.92 5.49 9.26
N ILE A 185 19.80 5.27 8.55
CA ILE A 185 19.03 4.03 8.59
C ILE A 185 19.47 3.12 7.44
N PRO A 186 19.99 1.91 7.73
CA PRO A 186 20.40 0.99 6.68
C PRO A 186 19.19 0.38 5.97
N LEU A 187 19.22 0.39 4.63
CA LEU A 187 18.32 -0.40 3.79
C LEU A 187 19.05 -1.68 3.33
N GLY A 188 18.66 -2.82 3.91
CA GLY A 188 19.14 -4.14 3.50
C GLY A 188 18.22 -4.82 2.49
N GLY A 189 18.65 -5.98 2.01
CA GLY A 189 17.84 -6.88 1.17
C GLY A 189 18.36 -7.06 -0.24
N SER A 190 18.03 -8.21 -0.85
CA SER A 190 18.57 -8.63 -2.13
C SER A 190 18.07 -7.76 -3.28
N GLY A 191 18.98 -7.03 -3.94
CA GLY A 191 18.80 -6.68 -5.35
C GLY A 191 19.07 -7.93 -6.18
N ALA A 192 18.01 -8.65 -6.51
CA ALA A 192 18.05 -9.74 -7.49
C ALA A 192 17.53 -9.24 -8.83
#